data_AF-A0A7V9VV99-F1
#
_entry.id   AF-A0A7V9VV99-F1
#
_cell.length_a   1.000
_cell.length_b   1.000
_cell.length_c   1.000
_cell.angle_alpha   90.00
_cell.angle_beta   90.00
_cell.angle_gamma   90.00
#
_symmetry.space_group_name_H-M   'P 1'
#
loop_
_entity.id
_entity.type
_entity.pdbx_description
1 polymer ?
#
loop_
_entity_poly.entity_id
_entity_poly.type
_entity_poly.pdbx_seq_one_letter_code
_entity_poly.pdbx_strand_id
1 'polypeptide(L)'
;EVEIWFGFENGMIYLLSGGGLGKDWTRNIQKSPAVRFRVGDVRVAGPARVVDDPILEARIRRVVGGKYYDFDPDGGAPVPDEWSRTASPVVIEIV
;
A
#
# COMPACT_ATOMS: atom_id res chain seq x y z
N GLU A 1 6.12 13.58 -8.29
CA GLU A 1 5.92 12.72 -7.10
C GLU A 1 4.43 12.61 -6.84
N VAL A 2 4.00 11.64 -6.04
CA VAL A 2 2.59 11.50 -5.62
C VAL A 2 2.56 11.26 -4.12
N GLU A 3 1.63 11.92 -3.42
CA GLU A 3 1.41 11.72 -2.00
C GLU A 3 0.31 10.68 -1.81
N ILE A 4 0.59 9.66 -0.99
CA ILE A 4 -0.27 8.48 -0.83
C ILE A 4 -0.20 8.02 0.63
N TRP A 5 -1.33 7.54 1.16
CA TRP A 5 -1.39 6.89 2.45
C TRP A 5 -0.67 5.53 2.43
N PHE A 6 0.13 5.29 3.47
CA PHE A 6 0.97 4.11 3.54
C PHE A 6 0.95 3.45 4.93
N GLY A 7 1.18 2.14 4.91
CA GLY A 7 1.56 1.31 6.04
C GLY A 7 3.01 0.87 5.93
N PHE A 8 3.63 0.50 7.04
CA PHE A 8 4.98 -0.06 7.05
C PHE A 8 5.04 -1.24 8.02
N GLU A 9 5.54 -2.38 7.55
CA GLU A 9 5.65 -3.59 8.35
C GLU A 9 6.77 -4.48 7.79
N ASN A 10 7.67 -4.98 8.64
CA ASN A 10 8.72 -5.94 8.26
C ASN A 10 9.56 -5.54 7.03
N GLY A 11 9.96 -4.26 6.92
CA GLY A 11 10.76 -3.76 5.80
C GLY A 11 9.97 -3.52 4.51
N MET A 12 8.64 -3.72 4.53
CA MET A 12 7.76 -3.51 3.40
C MET A 12 6.92 -2.24 3.61
N ILE A 13 6.80 -1.43 2.56
CA ILE A 13 5.85 -0.32 2.52
C ILE A 13 4.60 -0.78 1.77
N TYR A 14 3.45 -0.58 2.39
CA TYR A 14 2.15 -0.99 1.87
C TYR A 14 1.34 0.23 1.45
N LEU A 15 0.78 0.19 0.24
CA LEU A 15 -0.02 1.26 -0.33
C LEU A 15 -1.37 0.71 -0.80
N LEU A 16 -2.38 1.59 -0.81
CA LEU A 16 -3.70 1.32 -1.37
C LEU A 16 -4.01 2.34 -2.46
N SER A 17 -4.17 1.88 -3.71
CA SER A 17 -4.59 2.73 -4.82
C SER A 17 -6.10 2.86 -4.89
N GLY A 18 -6.66 3.96 -4.38
CA GLY A 18 -8.11 4.21 -4.37
C GLY A 18 -8.80 4.28 -5.73
N GLY A 19 -8.07 4.48 -6.83
CA GLY A 19 -8.62 4.37 -8.20
C GLY A 19 -8.21 3.09 -8.91
N GLY A 20 -7.83 2.08 -8.14
CA GLY A 20 -7.27 0.83 -8.63
C GLY A 20 -6.03 1.03 -9.50
N LEU A 21 -5.90 0.18 -10.53
CA LEU A 21 -4.81 0.25 -11.51
C LEU A 21 -4.99 1.35 -12.58
N GLY A 22 -6.05 2.15 -12.47
CA GLY A 22 -6.34 3.24 -13.39
C GLY A 22 -5.49 4.49 -13.16
N LYS A 23 -4.77 4.60 -12.04
CA LYS A 23 -3.93 5.76 -11.73
C LYS A 23 -2.61 5.73 -12.51
N ASP A 24 -2.08 6.89 -12.85
CA ASP A 24 -0.83 6.97 -13.62
C ASP A 24 0.34 6.35 -12.86
N TRP A 25 0.42 6.54 -11.54
CA TRP A 25 1.50 5.98 -10.73
C TRP A 25 1.45 4.45 -10.67
N THR A 26 0.28 3.82 -10.67
CA THR A 26 0.16 2.34 -10.72
C THR A 26 0.59 1.81 -12.08
N ARG A 27 0.21 2.49 -13.17
CA ARG A 27 0.68 2.16 -14.53
C ARG A 27 2.18 2.32 -14.67
N ASN A 28 2.75 3.34 -14.05
CA ASN A 28 4.19 3.58 -14.05
C ASN A 28 4.94 2.45 -13.33
N ILE A 29 4.46 1.99 -12.16
CA ILE A 29 5.04 0.85 -11.44
C ILE A 29 5.02 -0.43 -12.29
N GLN A 30 3.91 -0.70 -12.99
CA GLN A 30 3.81 -1.87 -13.87
C GLN A 30 4.81 -1.83 -15.03
N LYS A 31 5.19 -0.63 -15.51
CA LYS A 31 6.19 -0.45 -16.57
C LYS A 31 7.63 -0.41 -16.03
N SER A 32 7.83 0.20 -14.87
CA SER A 32 9.13 0.38 -14.23
C SER A 32 8.96 0.21 -12.72
N PRO A 33 9.33 -0.96 -12.17
CA PRO A 33 9.16 -1.26 -10.75
C PRO A 33 10.02 -0.40 -9.81
N ALA A 34 11.10 0.21 -10.30
CA ALA A 34 12.02 0.95 -9.46
C ALA A 34 11.38 2.26 -8.97
N VAL A 35 11.18 2.38 -7.66
CA VAL A 35 10.60 3.57 -7.04
C VAL A 35 11.50 4.17 -5.98
N ARG A 36 11.30 5.46 -5.72
CA ARG A 36 11.81 6.16 -4.53
C ARG A 36 10.61 6.52 -3.66
N PHE A 37 10.72 6.28 -2.37
CA PHE A 37 9.71 6.60 -1.37
C PHE A 37 10.27 7.57 -0.34
N ARG A 38 9.45 8.53 0.08
CA ARG A 38 9.87 9.61 0.98
C ARG A 38 8.87 9.81 2.10
N VAL A 39 9.35 9.86 3.34
CA VAL A 39 8.58 10.22 4.54
C VAL A 39 9.34 11.31 5.29
N GLY A 40 8.82 12.54 5.26
CA GLY A 40 9.58 13.70 5.72
C GLY A 40 10.90 13.82 4.95
N ASP A 41 12.02 13.76 5.69
CA ASP A 41 13.38 13.80 5.14
C ASP A 41 13.97 12.43 4.80
N VAL A 42 13.36 11.35 5.28
CA VAL A 42 13.81 9.98 5.04
C VAL A 42 13.47 9.57 3.62
N ARG A 43 14.45 9.06 2.89
CA ARG A 43 14.30 8.54 1.52
C ARG A 43 14.78 7.11 1.47
N VAL A 44 13.96 6.26 0.89
CA VAL A 44 14.30 4.86 0.59
C VAL A 44 14.02 4.58 -0.88
N ALA A 45 14.65 3.56 -1.43
CA ALA A 45 14.42 3.08 -2.78
C ALA A 45 14.10 1.59 -2.73
N GLY A 46 13.48 1.09 -3.79
CA GLY A 46 13.11 -0.31 -3.85
C GLY A 46 12.24 -0.66 -5.05
N PRO A 47 12.10 -1.95 -5.37
CA PRO A 47 11.11 -2.41 -6.33
C PRO A 47 9.70 -2.31 -5.74
N ALA A 48 8.76 -1.85 -6.55
CA ALA A 48 7.33 -1.85 -6.26
C ALA A 48 6.58 -2.81 -7.17
N ARG A 49 5.52 -3.43 -6.66
CA ARG A 49 4.61 -4.26 -7.46
C ARG A 49 3.18 -4.19 -6.96
N VAL A 50 2.25 -4.37 -7.90
CA VAL A 50 0.86 -4.66 -7.57
C VAL A 50 0.79 -6.05 -6.92
N VAL A 51 -0.09 -6.20 -5.94
CA VAL A 51 -0.31 -7.46 -5.24
C VAL A 51 -1.59 -8.11 -5.75
N ASP A 52 -1.50 -9.39 -6.09
CA ASP A 52 -2.60 -10.29 -6.46
C ASP A 52 -2.74 -11.48 -5.49
N ASP A 53 -1.77 -11.67 -4.59
CA ASP A 53 -1.81 -12.65 -3.51
C ASP A 53 -2.85 -12.25 -2.44
N PRO A 54 -3.91 -13.06 -2.21
CA PRO A 54 -4.98 -12.71 -1.28
C PRO A 54 -4.52 -12.54 0.18
N ILE A 55 -3.51 -13.29 0.60
CA ILE A 55 -2.99 -13.24 1.98
C ILE A 55 -2.28 -11.91 2.20
N LEU A 56 -1.39 -11.52 1.29
CA LEU A 56 -0.69 -10.24 1.33
C LEU A 56 -1.65 -9.07 1.11
N GLU A 57 -2.66 -9.20 0.25
CA GLU A 57 -3.70 -8.19 0.10
C GLU A 57 -4.43 -7.94 1.43
N ALA A 58 -4.91 -8.99 2.09
CA ALA A 58 -5.59 -8.87 3.37
C ALA A 58 -4.69 -8.19 4.41
N ARG A 59 -3.40 -8.55 4.43
CA ARG A 59 -2.40 -7.92 5.30
C ARG A 59 -2.22 -6.42 4.99
N ILE A 60 -2.09 -6.05 3.73
CA ILE A 60 -1.95 -4.63 3.32
C ILE A 60 -3.17 -3.81 3.77
N ARG A 61 -4.38 -4.32 3.51
CA ARG A 61 -5.62 -3.63 3.90
C ARG A 61 -5.71 -3.46 5.42
N ARG A 62 -5.31 -4.49 6.16
CA ARG A 62 -5.27 -4.49 7.62
C ARG A 62 -4.28 -3.47 8.18
N VAL A 63 -3.06 -3.40 7.65
CA VAL A 63 -2.04 -2.44 8.12
C VAL A 63 -2.40 -1.01 7.74
N VAL A 64 -2.78 -0.76 6.48
CA VAL A 64 -3.09 0.60 6.01
C VAL A 64 -4.42 1.07 6.61
N GLY A 65 -5.47 0.26 6.53
CA GLY A 65 -6.78 0.56 7.10
C GLY A 65 -6.71 0.77 8.61
N GLY A 66 -6.01 -0.11 9.33
CA GLY A 66 -5.80 0.01 10.78
C GLY A 66 -5.15 1.33 11.17
N LYS A 67 -4.12 1.75 10.43
CA LYS A 67 -3.37 2.98 10.73
C LYS A 67 -4.20 4.27 10.58
N TYR A 68 -5.15 4.32 9.66
CA TYR A 68 -5.86 5.58 9.33
C TYR A 68 -7.33 5.61 9.73
N TYR A 69 -7.91 4.49 10.16
CA TYR A 69 -9.34 4.39 10.47
C TYR A 69 -9.65 3.82 11.86
N ASP A 70 -8.70 3.86 12.78
CA ASP A 70 -8.83 3.31 14.15
C ASP A 70 -9.34 1.85 14.17
N PHE A 71 -9.03 1.11 13.09
CA PHE A 71 -9.46 -0.26 12.91
C PHE A 71 -8.52 -1.20 13.65
N ASP A 72 -9.06 -2.03 14.54
CA ASP A 72 -8.30 -3.08 15.20
C ASP A 72 -8.09 -4.25 14.22
N PRO A 73 -6.86 -4.42 13.71
CA PRO A 73 -6.57 -5.48 12.78
C PRO A 73 -6.73 -6.86 13.44
N ASP A 74 -6.38 -7.02 14.71
CA ASP A 74 -6.38 -8.28 15.47
C ASP A 74 -7.75 -8.65 16.05
N GLY A 75 -8.64 -7.67 16.17
CA GLY A 75 -10.00 -7.82 16.72
C GLY A 75 -10.99 -8.55 15.80
N GLY A 76 -10.58 -8.96 14.60
CA GLY A 76 -11.42 -9.72 13.66
C GLY A 76 -12.55 -8.91 13.01
N ALA A 77 -12.60 -7.60 13.26
CA ALA A 77 -13.53 -6.70 12.59
C ALA A 77 -13.23 -6.64 11.07
N PRO A 78 -14.22 -6.32 10.22
CA PRO A 78 -13.97 -6.06 8.80
C PRO A 78 -13.33 -4.69 8.60
N VAL A 79 -12.53 -4.55 7.53
CA VAL A 79 -11.87 -3.29 7.15
C VAL A 79 -12.93 -2.17 6.95
N PRO A 80 -12.77 -0.99 7.57
CA PRO A 80 -13.90 -0.12 7.94
C PRO A 80 -14.55 0.69 6.82
N ASP A 81 -14.01 0.72 5.59
CA ASP A 81 -14.60 1.54 4.52
C ASP A 81 -14.53 0.89 3.12
N GLU A 82 -15.25 1.47 2.14
CA GLU A 82 -15.28 0.96 0.76
C GLU A 82 -13.94 1.15 0.04
N TRP A 83 -13.27 2.27 0.27
CA TRP A 83 -11.98 2.58 -0.33
C TRP A 83 -10.92 1.53 0.06
N SER A 84 -10.79 1.23 1.34
CA SER A 84 -9.83 0.25 1.85
C SER A 84 -10.16 -1.18 1.44
N ARG A 85 -11.38 -1.47 0.99
CA ARG A 85 -11.81 -2.76 0.44
C ARG A 85 -11.61 -2.88 -1.07
N THR A 86 -11.71 -1.78 -1.82
CA THR A 86 -11.68 -1.80 -3.29
C THR A 86 -10.38 -1.28 -3.90
N ALA A 87 -9.59 -0.54 -3.12
CA ALA A 87 -8.30 -0.03 -3.57
C ALA A 87 -7.35 -1.18 -3.96
N SER A 88 -6.58 -0.99 -5.04
CA SER A 88 -5.59 -1.99 -5.48
C SER A 88 -4.36 -1.95 -4.56
N PRO A 89 -3.96 -3.09 -3.98
CA PRO A 89 -2.80 -3.16 -3.11
C PRO A 89 -1.49 -3.06 -3.90
N VAL A 90 -0.54 -2.30 -3.36
CA VAL A 90 0.82 -2.19 -3.88
C VAL A 90 1.80 -2.34 -2.72
N VAL A 91 2.89 -3.05 -2.95
CA VAL A 91 4.00 -3.20 -2.01
C VAL A 91 5.28 -2.61 -2.58
N ILE A 92 6.11 -2.01 -1.73
CA ILE A 92 7.50 -1.62 -2.01
C ILE A 92 8.40 -2.36 -1.02
N GLU A 93 9.41 -3.06 -1.52
CA GLU A 93 10.45 -3.69 -0.72
C GLU A 93 11.62 -2.72 -0.55
N ILE A 94 11.99 -2.38 0.69
CA ILE A 94 13.10 -1.47 0.94
C ILE A 94 14.42 -2.21 0.73
N VAL A 95 15.33 -1.60 -0.04
CA VAL A 95 16.73 -2.06 -0.23
C VAL A 95 17.74 -1.13 0.43
#